data_AF-A0A3S4M991-F1
#
_entry.id   AF-A0A3S4M991-F1
#
_cell.length_a   1.000
_cell.length_b   1.000
_cell.length_c   1.000
_cell.angle_alpha   90.00
_cell.angle_beta   90.00
_cell.angle_gamma   90.00
#
_symmetry.space_group_name_H-M   'P 1'
#
loop_
_entity.id
_entity.type
_entity.pdbx_description
1 polymer ?
#
loop_
_entity_poly.entity_id
_entity_poly.type
_entity_poly.pdbx_seq_one_letter_code
_entity_poly.pdbx_strand_id
1 'polypeptide(L)'
;MTYFGYLAAVKSQNGAAMSFGRTSTFLDVYIERDLKAGKITEQEAQEMVDHLVMKLRMVRFLRTPEYDELFSGDPIWATESIGGMGLDGRTLVTKNSFRFLNTLYTMGPSPEPNMTILWSEKLPLNFKNSPLKCPSTPLLCSMRTMT
;
A
#
# COMPACT_ATOMS: atom_id res chain seq x y z
N MET A 1 1.76 -14.82 5.51
CA MET A 1 1.33 -14.64 6.92
C MET A 1 0.59 -13.34 7.16
N THR A 2 1.17 -12.15 6.91
CA THR A 2 0.52 -10.84 7.16
C THR A 2 -0.89 -10.72 6.58
N TYR A 3 -1.06 -11.11 5.31
CA TYR A 3 -2.38 -11.09 4.66
C TYR A 3 -3.41 -11.99 5.36
N PHE A 4 -3.04 -13.13 5.94
CA PHE A 4 -4.00 -13.99 6.63
C PHE A 4 -4.56 -13.34 7.90
N GLY A 5 -3.73 -12.56 8.62
CA GLY A 5 -4.21 -11.77 9.75
C GLY A 5 -5.23 -10.72 9.30
N TYR A 6 -4.92 -10.00 8.23
CA TYR A 6 -5.86 -9.05 7.61
C TYR A 6 -7.14 -9.74 7.10
N LEU A 7 -7.00 -10.89 6.43
CA LEU A 7 -8.12 -11.68 5.90
C LEU A 7 -9.07 -12.13 7.02
N ALA A 8 -8.53 -12.56 8.16
CA ALA A 8 -9.33 -12.93 9.33
C ALA A 8 -10.12 -11.72 9.85
N ALA A 9 -9.53 -10.52 9.87
CA ALA A 9 -10.22 -9.30 10.28
C ALA A 9 -11.37 -8.96 9.32
N VAL A 10 -11.13 -8.90 8.01
CA VAL A 10 -12.19 -8.58 7.03
C VAL A 10 -13.22 -9.70 6.82
N LYS A 11 -12.95 -10.91 7.33
CA LYS A 11 -13.96 -11.98 7.38
C LYS A 11 -14.84 -11.94 8.63
N SER A 12 -14.41 -11.27 9.69
CA SER A 12 -15.12 -11.21 10.98
C SER A 12 -15.74 -9.87 11.28
N GLN A 13 -15.32 -8.81 10.58
CA GLN A 13 -15.77 -7.43 10.76
C GLN A 13 -16.03 -6.79 9.39
N ASN A 14 -16.98 -5.86 9.34
CA ASN A 14 -17.35 -5.08 8.15
C ASN A 14 -17.31 -3.57 8.42
N GLY A 15 -16.33 -3.12 9.21
CA GLY A 15 -16.12 -1.70 9.50
C GLY A 15 -15.96 -0.87 8.22
N ALA A 16 -16.24 0.44 8.30
CA ALA A 16 -16.09 1.34 7.17
C ALA A 16 -14.63 1.36 6.68
N ALA A 17 -13.68 1.66 7.57
CA ALA A 17 -12.26 1.71 7.26
C ALA A 17 -11.49 0.56 7.94
N MET A 18 -11.10 -0.43 7.15
CA MET A 18 -10.32 -1.59 7.61
C MET A 18 -8.91 -1.50 7.02
N SER A 19 -8.08 -0.61 7.57
CA SER A 19 -6.75 -0.33 7.00
C SER A 19 -5.80 -1.52 7.08
N PHE A 20 -4.95 -1.66 6.06
CA PHE A 20 -3.91 -2.70 6.02
C PHE A 20 -2.71 -2.35 6.93
N GLY A 21 -2.44 -1.05 7.12
CA GLY A 21 -1.48 -0.53 8.09
C GLY A 21 -0.26 0.10 7.43
N ARG A 22 0.92 -0.08 8.02
CA ARG A 22 2.22 0.39 7.49
C ARG A 22 3.11 -0.83 7.25
N THR A 23 2.87 -1.54 6.17
CA THR A 23 3.40 -2.90 5.97
C THR A 23 4.53 -2.97 4.94
N SER A 24 4.56 -2.06 3.96
CA SER A 24 5.52 -2.06 2.86
C SER A 24 6.98 -2.13 3.33
N THR A 25 7.39 -1.23 4.23
CA THR A 25 8.73 -1.21 4.85
C THR A 25 9.01 -2.45 5.69
N PHE A 26 8.03 -2.95 6.44
CA PHE A 26 8.17 -4.16 7.26
C PHE A 26 8.42 -5.40 6.38
N LEU A 27 7.63 -5.55 5.31
CA LEU A 27 7.75 -6.66 4.37
C LEU A 27 9.06 -6.62 3.58
N ASP A 28 9.63 -5.44 3.32
CA ASP A 28 10.90 -5.30 2.62
C ASP A 28 12.06 -6.00 3.34
N VAL A 29 12.03 -6.09 4.68
CA VAL A 29 13.07 -6.79 5.44
C VAL A 29 13.18 -8.27 5.02
N TYR A 30 12.05 -8.91 4.72
CA TYR A 30 12.02 -10.30 4.28
C TYR A 30 12.39 -10.44 2.81
N ILE A 31 11.86 -9.57 1.95
CA ILE A 31 12.16 -9.56 0.51
C ILE A 31 13.65 -9.31 0.28
N GLU A 32 14.23 -8.29 0.91
CA GLU A 32 15.64 -7.95 0.76
C GLU A 32 16.57 -9.06 1.30
N ARG A 33 16.18 -9.74 2.38
CA ARG A 33 16.90 -10.93 2.86
C ARG A 33 16.92 -12.03 1.80
N ASP A 34 15.77 -12.32 1.20
CA ASP A 34 15.64 -13.43 0.25
C ASP A 34 16.28 -13.11 -1.10
N LEU A 35 16.24 -11.84 -1.53
CA LEU A 35 17.02 -11.34 -2.68
C LEU A 35 18.53 -11.49 -2.44
N LYS A 36 19.04 -11.09 -1.27
CA LYS A 36 20.47 -11.23 -0.93
C LYS A 36 20.92 -12.68 -0.84
N ALA A 37 20.02 -13.58 -0.46
CA ALA A 37 20.28 -15.01 -0.41
C ALA A 37 20.11 -15.71 -1.78
N GLY A 38 19.75 -14.96 -2.84
CA GLY A 38 19.48 -15.52 -4.17
C GLY A 38 18.31 -16.50 -4.22
N LYS A 39 17.38 -16.41 -3.26
CA LYS A 39 16.21 -17.31 -3.17
C LYS A 39 15.05 -16.87 -4.05
N ILE A 40 15.00 -15.57 -4.33
CA ILE A 40 14.03 -14.94 -5.22
C ILE A 40 14.75 -13.91 -6.09
N THR A 41 14.13 -13.59 -7.21
CA THR A 41 14.48 -12.51 -8.12
C THR A 41 13.66 -11.25 -7.81
N GLU A 42 14.07 -10.11 -8.36
CA GLU A 42 13.30 -8.87 -8.23
C GLU A 42 11.91 -8.98 -8.89
N GLN A 43 11.80 -9.75 -9.98
CA GLN A 43 10.53 -10.00 -10.65
C GLN A 43 9.58 -10.80 -9.76
N GLU A 44 10.06 -11.89 -9.14
CA GLU A 44 9.26 -12.68 -8.19
C GLU A 44 8.87 -11.84 -6.96
N ALA A 45 9.75 -10.93 -6.50
CA ALA A 45 9.43 -9.99 -5.44
C ALA A 45 8.27 -9.05 -5.82
N GLN A 46 8.30 -8.49 -7.03
CA GLN A 46 7.21 -7.65 -7.53
C GLN A 46 5.91 -8.46 -7.70
N GLU A 47 5.99 -9.67 -8.24
CA GLU A 47 4.82 -10.56 -8.42
C GLU A 47 4.13 -10.87 -7.07
N MET A 48 4.90 -11.13 -6.00
CA MET A 48 4.34 -11.32 -4.67
C MET A 48 3.61 -10.08 -4.15
N VAL A 49 4.16 -8.88 -4.40
CA VAL A 49 3.52 -7.61 -4.04
C VAL A 49 2.26 -7.37 -4.86
N ASP A 50 2.31 -7.66 -6.16
CA ASP A 50 1.16 -7.57 -7.07
C ASP A 50 0.03 -8.50 -6.61
N HIS A 51 0.33 -9.76 -6.30
CA HIS A 51 -0.67 -10.70 -5.77
C HIS A 51 -1.25 -10.26 -4.42
N LEU A 52 -0.43 -9.71 -3.52
CA LEU A 52 -0.92 -9.16 -2.26
C LEU A 52 -1.90 -8.00 -2.51
N VAL A 53 -1.49 -7.01 -3.30
CA VAL A 53 -2.28 -5.82 -3.62
C VAL A 53 -3.54 -6.19 -4.39
N MET A 54 -3.47 -7.17 -5.30
CA MET A 54 -4.62 -7.74 -6.00
C MET A 54 -5.65 -8.27 -5.00
N LYS A 55 -5.24 -8.96 -3.95
CA LYS A 55 -6.18 -9.42 -2.91
C LYS A 55 -6.78 -8.27 -2.11
N LEU A 56 -6.02 -7.21 -1.82
CA LEU A 56 -6.57 -6.01 -1.19
C LEU A 56 -7.63 -5.33 -2.06
N ARG A 57 -7.41 -5.27 -3.39
CA ARG A 57 -8.37 -4.74 -4.39
C ARG A 57 -9.70 -5.52 -4.43
N MET A 58 -9.68 -6.79 -4.03
CA MET A 58 -10.83 -7.70 -4.10
C MET A 58 -11.71 -7.72 -2.85
N VAL A 59 -11.31 -7.08 -1.75
CA VAL A 59 -12.10 -7.07 -0.51
C VAL A 59 -13.39 -6.28 -0.77
N ARG A 60 -14.54 -6.85 -0.39
CA ARG A 60 -15.85 -6.23 -0.56
C ARG A 60 -16.71 -6.51 0.66
N PHE A 61 -17.59 -5.57 0.98
CA PHE A 61 -18.59 -5.73 2.02
C PHE A 61 -19.97 -5.53 1.42
N LEU A 62 -20.94 -6.35 1.85
CA LEU A 62 -22.32 -6.12 1.47
C LEU A 62 -22.81 -4.86 2.20
N ARG A 63 -23.25 -3.86 1.45
CA ARG A 63 -23.78 -2.58 1.92
C ARG A 63 -25.21 -2.38 1.43
N THR A 64 -25.96 -1.52 2.13
CA THR A 64 -27.28 -1.09 1.68
C THR A 64 -27.15 0.08 0.71
N PRO A 65 -28.14 0.35 -0.16
CA PRO A 65 -28.09 1.48 -1.09
C PRO A 65 -27.85 2.82 -0.39
N GLU A 66 -28.41 3.03 0.81
CA GLU A 66 -28.23 4.27 1.57
C GLU A 66 -26.78 4.47 2.02
N TYR A 67 -26.07 3.39 2.31
CA TYR A 67 -24.64 3.45 2.63
C TYR A 67 -23.82 3.79 1.39
N ASP A 68 -24.15 3.20 0.23
CA ASP A 68 -23.47 3.46 -1.04
C ASP A 68 -23.73 4.89 -1.56
N GLU A 69 -24.90 5.47 -1.27
CA GLU A 69 -25.20 6.88 -1.55
C GLU A 69 -24.36 7.84 -0.68
N LEU A 70 -24.12 7.49 0.60
CA LEU A 70 -23.26 8.25 1.50
C LEU A 70 -21.76 8.08 1.18
N PHE A 71 -21.36 6.90 0.74
CA PHE A 71 -19.98 6.51 0.46
C PHE A 71 -19.87 5.90 -0.93
N SER A 72 -19.89 6.78 -1.94
CA SER A 72 -19.88 6.36 -3.34
C SER A 72 -18.63 5.55 -3.71
N GLY A 73 -18.84 4.46 -4.45
CA GLY A 73 -17.77 3.63 -4.99
C GLY A 73 -17.33 2.44 -4.12
N ASP A 74 -18.12 2.06 -3.11
CA ASP A 74 -17.84 0.93 -2.19
C ASP A 74 -16.41 0.99 -1.59
N PRO A 75 -16.05 2.10 -0.90
CA PRO A 75 -14.72 2.24 -0.34
C PRO A 75 -14.54 1.30 0.86
N ILE A 76 -13.42 0.60 0.87
CA ILE A 76 -13.03 -0.31 1.96
C ILE A 76 -12.01 0.37 2.88
N TRP A 77 -11.32 1.38 2.35
CA TRP A 77 -10.15 2.04 2.92
C TRP A 77 -9.16 1.04 3.48
N ALA A 78 -8.72 0.11 2.61
CA ALA A 78 -7.64 -0.82 2.88
C ALA A 78 -6.29 -0.07 2.85
N THR A 79 -6.16 0.95 3.71
CA THR A 79 -5.08 1.93 3.65
C THR A 79 -3.74 1.30 3.96
N GLU A 80 -2.78 1.53 3.06
CA GLU A 80 -1.36 1.23 3.26
C GLU A 80 -0.59 2.53 3.37
N SER A 81 0.11 2.71 4.49
CA SER A 81 0.99 3.84 4.76
C SER A 81 2.40 3.57 4.25
N ILE A 82 2.89 4.38 3.31
CA ILE A 82 4.15 4.17 2.60
C ILE A 82 5.17 5.25 2.98
N GLY A 83 6.43 4.86 3.16
CA GLY A 83 7.55 5.79 3.36
C GLY A 83 7.55 6.40 4.75
N GLY A 84 7.79 7.72 4.85
CA GLY A 84 7.95 8.45 6.12
C GLY A 84 9.38 8.44 6.67
N MET A 85 9.55 9.04 7.86
CA MET A 85 10.83 9.12 8.57
C MET A 85 10.73 8.38 9.92
N GLY A 86 11.83 7.78 10.36
CA GLY A 86 11.98 7.24 11.70
C GLY A 86 12.28 8.34 12.70
N LEU A 87 11.99 8.07 13.98
CA LEU A 87 12.35 8.98 15.08
C LEU A 87 13.87 9.17 15.22
N ASP A 88 14.65 8.20 14.72
CA ASP A 88 16.10 8.25 14.61
C ASP A 88 16.60 9.09 13.41
N GLY A 89 15.70 9.69 12.65
CA GLY A 89 15.99 10.55 11.49
C GLY A 89 16.23 9.80 10.18
N ARG A 90 16.29 8.46 10.17
CA ARG A 90 16.46 7.70 8.93
C ARG A 90 15.16 7.66 8.13
N THR A 91 15.26 7.59 6.81
CA THR A 91 14.09 7.35 5.95
C THR A 91 13.53 5.95 6.18
N LEU A 92 12.21 5.82 6.13
CA LEU A 92 11.51 4.54 6.12
C LEU A 92 11.02 4.15 4.71
N VAL A 93 11.41 4.91 3.70
CA VAL A 93 11.29 4.51 2.29
C VAL A 93 12.25 3.36 2.01
N THR A 94 11.73 2.28 1.41
CA THR A 94 12.50 1.11 1.00
C THR A 94 12.22 0.74 -0.45
N LYS A 95 12.88 -0.29 -1.00
CA LYS A 95 12.55 -0.80 -2.35
C LYS A 95 11.08 -1.21 -2.44
N ASN A 96 10.55 -1.85 -1.39
CA ASN A 96 9.14 -2.24 -1.37
C ASN A 96 8.18 -1.05 -1.38
N SER A 97 8.58 0.14 -0.91
CA SER A 97 7.77 1.36 -1.10
C SER A 97 7.52 1.63 -2.59
N PHE A 98 8.54 1.43 -3.43
CA PHE A 98 8.39 1.55 -4.88
C PHE A 98 7.60 0.38 -5.47
N ARG A 99 7.81 -0.87 -5.00
CA ARG A 99 7.05 -2.04 -5.49
C ARG A 99 5.55 -1.90 -5.27
N PHE A 100 5.13 -1.38 -4.12
CA PHE A 100 3.72 -1.07 -3.84
C PHE A 100 3.17 -0.01 -4.80
N LEU A 101 3.88 1.10 -4.99
CA LEU A 101 3.46 2.14 -5.94
C LEU A 101 3.45 1.64 -7.40
N ASN A 102 4.39 0.76 -7.74
CA ASN A 102 4.51 0.14 -9.05
C ASN A 102 3.31 -0.75 -9.40
N THR A 103 2.51 -1.17 -8.41
CA THR A 103 1.25 -1.90 -8.67
C THR A 103 0.23 -1.09 -9.47
N LEU A 104 0.33 0.25 -9.47
CA LEU A 104 -0.47 1.12 -10.33
C LEU A 104 -0.08 1.02 -11.81
N TYR A 105 1.12 0.48 -12.11
CA TYR A 105 1.63 0.28 -13.45
C TYR A 105 1.49 -1.18 -13.88
N THR A 106 1.86 -2.14 -13.01
CA THR A 106 1.78 -3.59 -13.33
C THR A 106 0.34 -4.08 -13.48
N MET A 107 -0.58 -3.56 -12.67
CA MET A 107 -1.99 -3.95 -12.64
C MET A 107 -2.95 -2.80 -12.99
N GLY A 108 -2.41 -1.67 -13.45
CA GLY A 108 -3.17 -0.46 -13.74
C GLY A 108 -3.68 0.29 -12.50
N PRO A 109 -4.24 1.50 -12.72
CA PRO A 109 -4.72 2.36 -11.66
C PRO A 109 -5.91 1.73 -10.92
N SER A 110 -5.89 1.81 -9.58
CA SER A 110 -7.01 1.36 -8.74
C SER A 110 -7.15 2.25 -7.51
N PRO A 111 -8.38 2.58 -7.07
CA PRO A 111 -8.62 3.36 -5.85
C PRO A 111 -8.27 2.57 -4.57
N GLU A 112 -8.26 1.24 -4.65
CA GLU A 112 -7.83 0.36 -3.57
C GLU A 112 -6.57 -0.43 -3.96
N PRO A 113 -5.71 -0.82 -3.00
CA PRO A 113 -5.68 -0.29 -1.64
C PRO A 113 -5.41 1.22 -1.66
N ASN A 114 -6.03 1.95 -0.73
CA ASN A 114 -5.74 3.36 -0.55
C ASN A 114 -4.27 3.57 -0.12
N MET A 115 -3.39 3.84 -1.07
CA MET A 115 -1.97 4.07 -0.80
C MET A 115 -1.75 5.50 -0.31
N THR A 116 -1.31 5.64 0.94
CA THR A 116 -1.03 6.93 1.56
C THR A 116 0.47 7.10 1.80
N ILE A 117 1.07 8.09 1.15
CA ILE A 117 2.47 8.46 1.41
C ILE A 117 2.55 9.33 2.65
N LEU A 118 3.34 8.87 3.62
CA LEU A 118 3.73 9.66 4.77
C LEU A 118 4.82 10.65 4.35
N TRP A 119 4.40 11.85 3.98
CA TRP A 119 5.26 12.88 3.41
C TRP A 119 6.11 13.57 4.48
N SER A 120 7.37 13.82 4.14
CA SER A 120 8.30 14.64 4.90
C SER A 120 9.27 15.32 3.94
N GLU A 121 9.69 16.54 4.26
CA GLU A 121 10.71 17.27 3.49
C GLU A 121 12.04 16.51 3.41
N LYS A 122 12.34 15.73 4.46
CA LYS A 122 13.55 14.91 4.59
C LYS A 122 13.50 13.58 3.84
N LEU A 123 12.42 13.30 3.11
CA LEU A 123 12.35 12.10 2.27
C LEU A 123 13.43 12.13 1.17
N PRO A 124 13.95 10.95 0.76
CA PRO A 124 14.92 10.85 -0.32
C PRO A 124 14.40 11.50 -1.60
N LEU A 125 15.23 12.33 -2.26
CA LEU A 125 14.84 13.08 -3.46
C LEU A 125 14.32 12.16 -4.58
N ASN A 126 14.93 10.99 -4.74
CA ASN A 126 14.50 10.00 -5.75
C ASN A 126 13.08 9.48 -5.49
N PHE A 127 12.66 9.36 -4.23
CA PHE A 127 11.29 8.98 -3.89
C PHE A 127 10.34 10.16 -4.09
N LYS A 128 10.74 11.38 -3.72
CA LYS A 128 9.95 12.60 -3.90
C LYS A 128 9.64 12.88 -5.37
N ASN A 129 10.60 12.64 -6.25
CA ASN A 129 10.53 12.90 -7.69
C ASN A 129 10.12 11.66 -8.50
N SER A 130 9.84 10.53 -7.85
CA SER A 130 9.48 9.31 -8.56
C SER A 130 8.15 9.49 -9.30
N PRO A 131 8.05 9.11 -10.59
CA PRO A 131 6.78 9.13 -11.31
C PRO A 131 5.75 8.18 -10.68
N LEU A 132 6.21 7.17 -9.92
CA LEU A 132 5.36 6.21 -9.22
C LEU A 132 4.60 6.83 -8.03
N LYS A 133 5.09 7.97 -7.50
CA LYS A 133 4.62 8.55 -6.25
C LYS A 133 3.13 8.95 -6.28
N CYS A 134 2.66 9.41 -7.42
CA CYS A 134 1.25 9.71 -7.67
C CYS A 134 1.10 9.92 -9.18
N PRO A 135 0.50 8.96 -9.93
CA PRO A 135 0.10 9.23 -11.30
C PRO A 135 -0.78 10.48 -11.32
N SER A 136 -0.87 11.20 -12.45
CA SER A 136 -1.65 12.44 -12.61
C SER A 136 -3.16 12.34 -12.27
N THR A 137 -3.62 11.18 -11.81
CA THR A 137 -4.98 10.92 -11.33
C THR A 137 -5.03 11.07 -9.80
N PRO A 138 -5.62 12.15 -9.25
CA PRO A 138 -5.61 12.48 -7.82
C PRO A 138 -6.35 11.48 -6.90
N LEU A 139 -6.99 10.46 -7.46
CA LEU A 139 -7.78 9.45 -6.72
C LEU A 139 -7.00 8.18 -6.35
N LEU A 140 -5.73 8.05 -6.77
CA LEU A 140 -5.00 6.78 -6.69
C LEU A 140 -3.95 6.72 -5.56
N CYS A 141 -3.51 7.87 -5.07
CA CYS A 141 -2.53 7.95 -4.00
C CYS A 141 -2.74 9.25 -3.20
N SER A 142 -2.79 9.12 -1.88
CA SER A 142 -2.95 10.25 -0.97
C SER A 142 -1.62 10.62 -0.32
N MET A 143 -1.39 11.90 -0.05
CA MET A 143 -0.20 12.37 0.68
C MET A 143 -0.61 12.97 2.01
N ARG A 144 0.02 12.51 3.11
CA ARG A 144 -0.19 13.06 4.44
C ARG A 144 1.12 13.57 5.01
N THR A 145 1.21 14.88 5.23
CA THR A 145 2.38 15.51 5.84
C THR A 145 2.48 15.08 7.30
N MET A 146 3.64 14.58 7.70
CA MET A 146 3.95 14.33 9.11
C MET A 146 4.58 15.59 9.70
N THR A 147 3.94 16.16 10.72
CA THR A 147 4.45 17.27 11.55
C THR A 147 5.44 16.76 12.59
#